data_AF-A0A557SRG9-F1
#
_entry.id   AF-A0A557SRG9-F1
#
_cell.length_a   1.000
_cell.length_b   1.000
_cell.length_c   1.000
_cell.angle_alpha   90.00
_cell.angle_beta   90.00
_cell.angle_gamma   90.00
#
_symmetry.space_group_name_H-M   'P 1'
#
loop_
_entity.id
_entity.type
_entity.pdbx_description
1 polymer ?
#
loop_
_entity_poly.entity_id
_entity_poly.type
_entity_poly.pdbx_seq_one_letter_code
_entity_poly.pdbx_strand_id
1 'polypeptide(L)'
;MSDVVDQITLGLSRPYFCNILKKLRENNQENADTICKYILAEQAEFNIKNSTKEGKIKILVWLSNGFDDRKRYQDMTKENILAYLNNLRKPQDQGNGWINSYNNRQMVFLKFFKWLYNQNEPDLTKRK
;
A
#
# COMPACT_ATOMS: atom_id res chain seq x y z
N MET A 1 20.57 -13.69 7.30
CA MET A 1 19.56 -13.41 6.27
C MET A 1 19.12 -11.97 6.45
N SER A 2 19.20 -11.13 5.40
CA SER A 2 18.72 -9.75 5.48
C SER A 2 17.20 -9.76 5.66
N ASP A 3 16.69 -8.97 6.59
CA ASP A 3 15.25 -8.81 6.75
C ASP A 3 14.64 -8.20 5.48
N VAL A 4 13.46 -8.68 5.07
CA VAL A 4 12.81 -8.23 3.82
C VAL A 4 12.41 -6.76 3.88
N VAL A 5 12.08 -6.22 5.08
CA VAL A 5 11.79 -4.79 5.24
C VAL A 5 13.06 -3.99 4.96
N ASP A 6 14.20 -4.43 5.47
CA ASP A 6 15.48 -3.75 5.23
C ASP A 6 15.86 -3.79 3.75
N GLN A 7 15.59 -4.90 3.05
CA GLN A 7 15.81 -5.02 1.60
C GLN A 7 14.96 -4.03 0.79
N ILE A 8 13.64 -3.99 1.01
CA ILE A 8 12.76 -3.12 0.20
C ILE A 8 12.94 -1.63 0.52
N THR A 9 13.40 -1.33 1.74
CA THR A 9 13.64 0.03 2.21
C THR A 9 15.07 0.54 1.96
N LEU A 10 15.95 -0.31 1.44
CA LEU A 10 17.28 0.08 1.02
C LEU A 10 17.22 1.17 -0.06
N GLY A 11 17.94 2.27 0.16
CA GLY A 11 18.01 3.41 -0.74
C GLY A 11 16.76 4.30 -0.78
N LEU A 12 15.77 4.06 0.10
CA LEU A 12 14.69 5.03 0.30
C LEU A 12 15.22 6.29 0.97
N SER A 13 14.57 7.42 0.70
CA SER A 13 15.00 8.75 1.11
C SER A 13 15.02 8.96 2.61
N ARG A 14 14.23 8.19 3.38
CA ARG A 14 14.06 8.37 4.82
C ARG A 14 13.97 7.02 5.57
N PRO A 15 14.60 6.90 6.75
CA PRO A 15 14.42 5.74 7.64
C PRO A 15 12.97 5.53 8.09
N TYR A 16 12.15 6.57 8.01
CA TYR A 16 10.72 6.54 8.31
C TYR A 16 10.00 5.32 7.70
N PHE A 17 10.30 4.98 6.43
CA PHE A 17 9.62 3.88 5.74
C PHE A 17 9.96 2.50 6.35
N CYS A 18 11.21 2.30 6.76
CA CYS A 18 11.63 1.09 7.48
C CYS A 18 10.91 1.02 8.84
N ASN A 19 10.90 2.13 9.58
CA ASN A 19 10.32 2.17 10.92
C ASN A 19 8.80 1.92 10.91
N ILE A 20 8.04 2.50 9.98
CA ILE A 20 6.59 2.27 9.91
C ILE A 20 6.24 0.84 9.50
N LEU A 21 7.07 0.19 8.68
CA LEU A 21 6.86 -1.21 8.30
C LEU A 21 7.20 -2.16 9.45
N LYS A 22 8.29 -1.90 10.18
CA LYS A 22 8.64 -2.65 11.39
C LYS A 22 7.55 -2.53 12.46
N LYS A 23 7.08 -1.30 12.72
CA LYS A 23 5.96 -1.05 13.63
C LYS A 23 4.68 -1.76 13.18
N LEU A 24 4.33 -1.68 11.90
CA LEU A 24 3.18 -2.41 11.38
C LEU A 24 3.36 -3.92 11.57
N ARG A 25 4.56 -4.46 11.36
CA ARG A 25 4.84 -5.89 11.54
C ARG A 25 4.65 -6.35 12.98
N GLU A 26 5.00 -5.52 13.96
CA GLU A 26 4.76 -5.79 15.38
C GLU A 26 3.26 -5.89 15.70
N ASN A 27 2.42 -5.06 15.07
CA ASN A 27 0.98 -5.04 15.30
C ASN A 27 0.21 -6.07 14.44
N ASN A 28 0.65 -6.25 13.20
CA ASN A 28 0.02 -7.09 12.18
C ASN A 28 1.07 -7.53 11.15
N GLN A 29 1.71 -8.65 11.48
CA GLN A 29 2.73 -9.25 10.63
C GLN A 29 2.23 -9.56 9.22
N GLU A 30 1.01 -10.07 9.08
CA GLU A 30 0.44 -10.43 7.76
C GLU A 30 0.29 -9.23 6.83
N ASN A 31 -0.16 -8.08 7.34
CA ASN A 31 -0.27 -6.84 6.56
C ASN A 31 1.11 -6.34 6.14
N ALA A 32 2.07 -6.27 7.06
CA ALA A 32 3.44 -5.84 6.75
C ALA A 32 4.08 -6.73 5.67
N ASP A 33 3.96 -8.05 5.80
CA ASP A 33 4.49 -9.01 4.85
C ASP A 33 3.81 -8.90 3.48
N THR A 34 2.51 -8.63 3.46
CA THR A 34 1.74 -8.41 2.23
C THR A 34 2.21 -7.15 1.49
N ILE A 35 2.50 -6.04 2.20
CA ILE A 35 3.08 -4.85 1.59
C ILE A 35 4.46 -5.18 0.99
N CYS A 36 5.30 -5.91 1.72
CA CYS A 36 6.64 -6.25 1.25
C CYS A 36 6.58 -7.08 -0.04
N LYS A 37 5.72 -8.11 -0.08
CA LYS A 37 5.48 -8.93 -1.28
C LYS A 37 4.99 -8.09 -2.45
N TYR A 38 4.05 -7.17 -2.20
CA TYR A 38 3.52 -6.29 -3.25
C TYR A 38 4.61 -5.39 -3.85
N ILE A 39 5.44 -4.77 -3.01
CA ILE A 39 6.51 -3.89 -3.48
C ILE A 39 7.55 -4.67 -4.29
N LEU A 40 7.93 -5.87 -3.84
CA LEU A 40 8.84 -6.74 -4.58
C LEU A 40 8.27 -7.15 -5.95
N ALA A 41 6.99 -7.52 -6.02
CA ALA A 41 6.32 -7.84 -7.27
C ALA A 41 6.34 -6.64 -8.24
N GLU A 42 5.98 -5.45 -7.77
CA GLU A 42 6.01 -4.24 -8.60
C GLU A 42 7.42 -3.84 -9.05
N GLN A 43 8.44 -4.10 -8.24
CA GLN A 43 9.83 -3.90 -8.65
C GLN A 43 10.24 -4.88 -9.75
N ALA A 44 9.86 -6.16 -9.63
CA ALA A 44 10.18 -7.18 -10.62
C ALA A 44 9.44 -6.96 -11.94
N GLU A 45 8.17 -6.57 -11.90
CA GLU A 45 7.31 -6.42 -13.08
C GLU A 45 7.47 -5.06 -13.79
N PHE A 46 7.62 -3.97 -13.03
CA PHE A 46 7.56 -2.60 -13.57
C PHE A 46 8.78 -1.75 -13.26
N ASN A 47 9.78 -2.27 -12.54
CA ASN A 47 11.00 -1.55 -12.13
C ASN A 47 10.69 -0.17 -11.51
N ILE A 48 9.80 -0.14 -10.51
CA ILE A 48 9.32 1.12 -9.92
C ILE A 48 10.44 1.89 -9.18
N LYS A 49 10.41 3.22 -9.32
CA LYS A 49 11.34 4.15 -8.63
C LYS A 49 11.12 4.15 -7.11
N ASN A 50 12.16 4.56 -6.36
CA ASN A 50 12.09 4.65 -4.90
C ASN A 50 10.97 5.57 -4.40
N SER A 51 10.74 6.73 -5.03
CA SER A 51 9.63 7.63 -4.67
C SER A 51 8.25 6.98 -4.84
N THR A 52 8.08 6.12 -5.83
CA THR A 52 6.85 5.34 -6.03
C THR A 52 6.68 4.29 -4.93
N LYS A 53 7.76 3.59 -4.53
CA LYS A 53 7.74 2.66 -3.40
C LYS A 53 7.30 3.34 -2.12
N GLU A 54 7.90 4.49 -1.82
CA GLU A 54 7.60 5.31 -0.64
C GLU A 54 6.12 5.72 -0.57
N GLY A 55 5.59 6.22 -1.68
CA GLY A 55 4.18 6.61 -1.78
C GLY A 55 3.25 5.43 -1.50
N LYS A 56 3.52 4.28 -2.10
CA LYS A 56 2.72 3.06 -1.90
C LYS A 56 2.81 2.52 -0.48
N ILE A 57 4.02 2.38 0.07
CA ILE A 57 4.24 1.92 1.46
C ILE A 57 3.44 2.81 2.42
N LYS A 58 3.58 4.14 2.27
CA LYS A 58 2.89 5.11 3.13
C LYS A 58 1.37 4.96 3.05
N ILE A 59 0.82 4.86 1.84
CA ILE A 59 -0.63 4.74 1.63
C ILE A 59 -1.18 3.43 2.21
N LEU A 60 -0.48 2.31 2.02
CA LEU A 60 -0.92 0.99 2.50
C LEU A 60 -0.80 0.87 4.02
N VAL A 61 0.30 1.32 4.62
CA VAL A 61 0.43 1.38 6.09
C VAL A 61 -0.68 2.24 6.69
N TRP A 62 -0.96 3.42 6.11
CA TRP A 62 -2.03 4.29 6.59
C TRP A 62 -3.42 3.64 6.49
N LEU A 63 -3.66 2.84 5.46
CA LEU A 63 -4.89 2.05 5.38
C LEU A 63 -4.98 1.05 6.54
N SER A 64 -3.91 0.32 6.85
CA SER A 64 -3.88 -0.62 8.00
C SER A 64 -4.13 0.12 9.31
N ASN A 65 -3.43 1.23 9.54
CA ASN A 65 -3.60 2.05 10.73
C ASN A 65 -5.03 2.59 10.87
N GLY A 66 -5.71 2.89 9.75
CA GLY A 66 -7.11 3.34 9.75
C GLY A 66 -8.11 2.29 10.25
N PHE A 67 -7.68 1.04 10.37
CA PHE A 67 -8.40 -0.07 10.99
C PHE A 67 -7.66 -0.60 12.24
N ASP A 68 -6.90 0.28 12.90
CA ASP A 68 -6.11 0.00 14.11
C ASP A 68 -5.13 -1.18 13.96
N ASP A 69 -4.68 -1.44 12.72
CA ASP A 69 -3.88 -2.61 12.35
C ASP A 69 -4.56 -3.97 12.64
N ARG A 70 -5.84 -4.00 13.02
CA ARG A 70 -6.54 -5.25 13.39
C ARG A 70 -7.11 -6.00 12.20
N LYS A 71 -7.40 -5.28 11.11
CA LYS A 71 -8.01 -5.86 9.91
C LYS A 71 -6.93 -6.21 8.89
N ARG A 72 -6.93 -7.48 8.48
CA ARG A 72 -6.04 -7.96 7.41
C ARG A 72 -6.51 -7.44 6.06
N TYR A 73 -5.59 -7.17 5.14
CA TYR A 73 -5.96 -6.72 3.79
C TYR A 73 -6.86 -7.73 3.07
N GLN A 74 -6.62 -9.02 3.25
CA GLN A 74 -7.39 -10.12 2.65
C GLN A 74 -8.86 -10.12 3.09
N ASP A 75 -9.15 -9.56 4.26
CA ASP A 75 -10.51 -9.49 4.83
C ASP A 75 -11.20 -8.14 4.55
N MET A 76 -10.53 -7.20 3.85
CA MET A 76 -11.09 -5.88 3.56
C MET A 76 -12.04 -5.95 2.36
N THR A 77 -13.32 -5.63 2.59
CA THR A 77 -14.29 -5.51 1.50
C THR A 77 -14.19 -4.15 0.82
N LYS A 78 -14.83 -4.02 -0.36
CA LYS A 78 -14.94 -2.74 -1.07
C LYS A 78 -15.56 -1.66 -0.19
N GLU A 79 -16.57 -2.02 0.62
CA GLU A 79 -17.24 -1.13 1.56
C GLU A 79 -16.28 -0.61 2.63
N ASN A 80 -15.37 -1.46 3.14
CA ASN A 80 -14.34 -1.03 4.08
C ASN A 80 -13.42 0.03 3.45
N ILE A 81 -12.94 -0.22 2.23
CA ILE A 81 -12.05 0.72 1.53
C ILE A 81 -12.76 2.05 1.23
N LEU A 82 -14.03 1.99 0.79
CA LEU A 82 -14.83 3.18 0.55
C LEU A 82 -15.10 3.97 1.84
N ALA A 83 -15.43 3.30 2.94
CA ALA A 83 -15.62 3.94 4.24
C ALA A 83 -14.35 4.67 4.68
N TYR A 84 -13.18 4.03 4.58
CA TYR A 84 -11.90 4.66 4.88
C TYR A 84 -11.63 5.88 4.00
N LEU A 85 -11.81 5.75 2.68
CA LEU A 85 -11.62 6.86 1.75
C LEU A 85 -12.57 8.03 2.01
N ASN A 86 -13.83 7.75 2.34
CA ASN A 86 -14.84 8.76 2.65
C ASN A 86 -14.50 9.52 3.94
N ASN A 87 -13.93 8.85 4.95
CA ASN A 87 -13.48 9.51 6.18
C ASN A 87 -12.30 10.48 5.95
N LEU A 88 -11.58 10.35 4.84
CA LEU A 88 -10.51 11.27 4.45
C LEU A 88 -11.00 12.48 3.64
N ARG A 89 -12.28 12.50 3.23
CA ARG A 89 -12.85 13.63 2.50
C ARG A 89 -13.00 14.81 3.46
N LYS A 90 -12.64 16.00 2.97
CA LYS A 90 -12.86 17.24 3.70
C LYS A 90 -14.05 17.99 3.11
N PRO A 91 -14.75 18.81 3.92
CA PRO A 91 -15.77 19.72 3.41
C PRO A 91 -15.21 20.55 2.25
N GLN A 92 -16.06 20.84 1.26
CA GLN A 92 -15.66 21.52 0.02
C GLN A 92 -15.09 22.92 0.28
N ASP A 93 -15.50 23.53 1.39
CA ASP A 93 -15.08 24.85 1.87
C ASP A 93 -13.61 24.89 2.32
N GLN A 94 -12.97 23.72 2.52
CA GLN A 94 -11.56 23.61 2.93
C GLN A 94 -10.58 23.42 1.75
N GLY A 95 -11.05 23.67 0.52
CA GLY A 95 -10.25 23.65 -0.70
C GLY A 95 -10.06 22.26 -1.33
N ASN A 96 -9.61 22.23 -2.58
CA ASN A 96 -9.63 21.04 -3.44
C ASN A 96 -8.40 20.10 -3.30
N GLY A 97 -7.42 20.43 -2.45
CA GLY A 97 -6.18 19.65 -2.33
C GLY A 97 -6.38 18.20 -1.86
N TRP A 98 -7.46 17.92 -1.14
CA TRP A 98 -7.80 16.56 -0.71
C TRP A 98 -8.22 15.67 -1.88
N ILE A 99 -8.73 16.23 -2.99
CA ILE A 99 -9.19 15.49 -4.17
C ILE A 99 -8.01 14.73 -4.80
N ASN A 100 -6.89 15.40 -5.02
CA ASN A 100 -5.69 14.75 -5.58
C ASN A 100 -5.16 13.65 -4.67
N SER A 101 -5.18 13.89 -3.35
CA SER A 101 -4.76 12.89 -2.37
C SER A 101 -5.72 11.69 -2.31
N TYR A 102 -7.03 11.93 -2.45
CA TYR A 102 -8.06 10.90 -2.52
C TYR A 102 -7.87 10.04 -3.77
N ASN A 103 -7.74 10.68 -4.94
CA ASN A 103 -7.60 9.99 -6.22
C ASN A 103 -6.31 9.14 -6.25
N ASN A 104 -5.20 9.67 -5.72
CA ASN A 104 -3.95 8.92 -5.62
C ASN A 104 -4.10 7.67 -4.74
N ARG A 105 -4.73 7.80 -3.57
CA ARG A 105 -4.99 6.66 -2.68
C ARG A 105 -5.90 5.63 -3.35
N GLN A 106 -6.97 6.08 -4.00
CA GLN A 106 -7.88 5.20 -4.73
C GLN A 106 -7.16 4.39 -5.82
N MET A 107 -6.29 5.02 -6.61
CA MET A 107 -5.50 4.32 -7.64
C MET A 107 -4.57 3.26 -7.03
N VAL A 108 -3.88 3.60 -5.94
CA VAL A 108 -3.00 2.65 -5.24
C VAL A 108 -3.81 1.48 -4.68
N PHE A 109 -4.94 1.73 -4.03
CA PHE A 109 -5.81 0.68 -3.50
C PHE A 109 -6.35 -0.22 -4.62
N LEU A 110 -6.84 0.36 -5.72
CA LEU A 110 -7.35 -0.44 -6.83
C LEU A 110 -6.29 -1.40 -7.38
N LYS A 111 -5.06 -0.91 -7.63
CA LYS A 111 -3.98 -1.76 -8.14
C LYS A 111 -3.55 -2.80 -7.10
N PHE A 112 -3.40 -2.41 -5.84
CA PHE A 112 -2.99 -3.30 -4.75
C PHE A 112 -3.99 -4.43 -4.52
N PHE A 113 -5.29 -4.12 -4.37
CA PHE A 113 -6.30 -5.14 -4.11
C PHE A 113 -6.55 -6.03 -5.33
N LYS A 114 -6.44 -5.49 -6.55
CA LYS A 114 -6.46 -6.32 -7.75
C LYS A 114 -5.31 -7.33 -7.74
N TRP A 115 -4.08 -6.87 -7.45
CA TRP A 115 -2.93 -7.77 -7.30
C TRP A 115 -3.18 -8.80 -6.19
N LEU A 116 -3.64 -8.36 -5.02
CA LEU A 116 -3.84 -9.23 -3.84
C LEU A 116 -4.82 -10.38 -4.11
N TYR A 117 -5.91 -10.10 -4.83
CA TYR A 117 -6.95 -11.10 -5.11
C TYR A 117 -6.65 -11.97 -6.35
N ASN A 118 -5.78 -11.51 -7.24
CA ASN A 118 -5.51 -12.16 -8.54
C ASN A 118 -4.11 -12.77 -8.63
N GLN A 119 -3.52 -13.21 -7.51
CA GLN A 119 -2.16 -13.80 -7.47
C GLN A 119 -1.96 -14.99 -8.42
N ASN A 120 -3.05 -15.66 -8.83
CA ASN A 120 -3.04 -16.85 -9.68
C ASN A 120 -3.49 -16.57 -11.13
N GLU A 121 -3.81 -15.31 -11.49
CA GLU A 121 -4.19 -15.00 -12.86
C GLU A 121 -2.95 -15.02 -13.77
N PRO A 122 -3.00 -15.67 -14.95
CA PRO A 122 -1.93 -15.59 -15.92
C PRO A 122 -1.77 -14.14 -16.38
N ASP A 123 -0.53 -13.65 -16.39
CA ASP A 123 -0.21 -12.29 -16.79
C ASP A 123 -0.54 -12.06 -18.28
N LEU A 124 -1.75 -11.54 -18.55
CA LEU A 124 -2.26 -11.25 -19.88
C LEU A 124 -1.53 -10.08 -20.55
N THR A 125 -0.65 -9.36 -19.82
CA THR A 125 0.10 -8.21 -20.36
C THR A 125 1.46 -8.58 -20.93
N LYS A 126 1.91 -9.84 -20.75
CA LYS A 126 2.99 -10.41 -21.56
C LYS A 126 2.50 -10.58 -22.99
N ARG A 127 2.68 -9.53 -23.81
CA ARG A 127 2.59 -9.67 -25.27
C ARG A 127 3.59 -10.75 -25.68
N LYS A 128 3.07 -11.78 -26.36
CA LYS A 128 3.86 -12.85 -26.98
C LYS A 128 4.91 -12.28 -27.93
#